data_AF-A0A844FT37-F1
#
_entry.id   AF-A0A844FT37-F1
#
_cell.length_a   1.000
_cell.length_b   1.000
_cell.length_c   1.000
_cell.angle_alpha   90.00
_cell.angle_beta   90.00
_cell.angle_gamma   90.00
#
_symmetry.space_group_name_H-M   'P 1'
#
loop_
_entity.id
_entity.type
_entity.pdbx_description
1 polymer ?
#
loop_
_entity_poly.entity_id
_entity_poly.type
_entity_poly.pdbx_seq_one_letter_code
_entity_poly.pdbx_strand_id
1 'polypeptide(L)'
;MKKGIRVFVGMLMCVLCMTSVHALNANSTLDSLTVLSQTLSPAFSPTVTQYTLNISNDTQMITIAATAHNKQAVVTGLGSFPIDKDQEVFVITVRFGKKWTTHYTINVVRQPKPLQVTYHGQTLTLVNSFDGVQVPTSFIPTTTMIQNTSALALHNEELNKTICFLKDESGQGAFYYVKDGKVEGLFRSIELNDTTYILVDIPQSLQQRQHFHTKTFTINNQTITGWVYQDGDPHYYQLYLENLKGQKAIYQYDQRDHSLQIYKAALVDQENHEIFYQIIIGILIVVLVGFRWYFQHFKRVRIAEIKEYYALRQVSILNQKEDSHY
;
A
#
# COMPACT_ATOMS: atom_id res chain seq x y z
N MET A 1 -95.03 -22.50 -51.06
CA MET A 1 -93.55 -22.68 -51.19
C MET A 1 -92.89 -21.59 -50.36
N LYS A 2 -92.80 -21.65 -49.02
CA LYS A 2 -91.82 -22.36 -48.17
C LYS A 2 -90.38 -22.38 -48.67
N LYS A 3 -89.51 -21.82 -47.81
CA LYS A 3 -88.05 -22.03 -47.63
C LYS A 3 -87.14 -21.29 -48.62
N GLY A 4 -86.55 -20.19 -48.15
CA GLY A 4 -85.53 -19.49 -48.94
C GLY A 4 -84.72 -18.39 -48.24
N ILE A 5 -85.06 -17.91 -47.04
CA ILE A 5 -84.24 -16.91 -46.34
C ILE A 5 -84.26 -17.25 -44.85
N ARG A 6 -83.30 -18.04 -44.38
CA ARG A 6 -82.97 -18.13 -42.94
C ARG A 6 -81.61 -18.75 -42.60
N VAL A 7 -80.77 -19.08 -43.59
CA VAL A 7 -79.44 -19.67 -43.35
C VAL A 7 -78.30 -18.67 -43.54
N PHE A 8 -78.50 -17.57 -44.28
CA PHE A 8 -77.39 -16.65 -44.62
C PHE A 8 -77.03 -15.64 -43.52
N VAL A 9 -77.95 -15.32 -42.59
CA VAL A 9 -77.66 -14.36 -41.51
C VAL A 9 -76.85 -15.03 -40.38
N GLY A 10 -77.02 -16.33 -40.14
CA GLY A 10 -76.22 -17.07 -39.15
C GLY A 10 -74.78 -17.33 -39.59
N MET A 11 -74.56 -17.58 -40.90
CA MET A 11 -73.23 -17.86 -41.43
C MET A 11 -72.38 -16.58 -41.58
N LEU A 12 -73.00 -15.43 -41.92
CA LEU A 12 -72.29 -14.15 -42.03
C LEU A 12 -71.89 -13.59 -40.65
N MET A 13 -72.74 -13.76 -39.63
CA MET A 13 -72.44 -13.34 -38.25
C MET A 13 -71.40 -14.25 -37.57
N CYS A 14 -71.35 -15.55 -37.93
CA CYS A 14 -70.31 -16.48 -37.47
C CYS A 14 -68.95 -16.23 -38.15
N VAL A 15 -68.93 -15.87 -39.44
CA VAL A 15 -67.70 -15.49 -40.16
C VAL A 15 -67.17 -14.12 -39.68
N LEU A 16 -68.03 -13.12 -39.47
CA LEU A 16 -67.62 -11.84 -38.89
C LEU A 16 -67.13 -11.99 -37.43
N CYS A 17 -67.78 -12.84 -36.63
CA CYS A 17 -67.35 -13.16 -35.26
C CYS A 17 -65.99 -13.88 -35.24
N MET A 18 -65.75 -14.83 -36.15
CA MET A 18 -64.43 -15.48 -36.31
C MET A 18 -63.34 -14.53 -36.81
N THR A 19 -63.64 -13.61 -37.74
CA THR A 19 -62.67 -12.59 -38.17
C THR A 19 -62.37 -11.57 -37.07
N SER A 20 -63.35 -11.29 -36.20
CA SER A 20 -63.24 -10.32 -35.10
C SER A 20 -62.47 -10.86 -33.89
N VAL A 21 -62.57 -12.16 -33.59
CA VAL A 21 -61.78 -12.78 -32.51
C VAL A 21 -60.30 -12.89 -32.88
N HIS A 22 -59.98 -13.01 -34.18
CA HIS A 22 -58.60 -13.05 -34.69
C HIS A 22 -57.87 -11.70 -34.57
N ALA A 23 -58.62 -10.58 -34.61
CA ALA A 23 -58.06 -9.24 -34.47
C ALA A 23 -57.88 -8.81 -33.00
N LEU A 24 -58.66 -9.36 -32.06
CA LEU A 24 -58.62 -8.97 -30.65
C LEU A 24 -57.34 -9.45 -29.92
N ASN A 25 -56.68 -10.50 -30.44
CA ASN A 25 -55.42 -11.03 -29.91
C ASN A 25 -54.21 -10.72 -30.81
N ALA A 26 -54.31 -9.71 -31.67
CA ALA A 26 -53.21 -9.30 -32.53
C ALA A 26 -52.08 -8.65 -31.72
N ASN A 27 -51.17 -9.48 -31.21
CA ASN A 27 -50.09 -9.06 -30.34
C ASN A 27 -48.75 -9.65 -30.84
N SER A 28 -47.83 -8.76 -31.20
CA SER A 28 -46.44 -9.10 -31.55
C SER A 28 -45.45 -8.82 -30.42
N THR A 29 -45.86 -8.78 -29.15
CA THR A 29 -44.94 -8.64 -28.02
C THR A 29 -44.38 -9.98 -27.54
N LEU A 30 -43.24 -9.91 -26.86
CA LEU A 30 -42.69 -11.02 -26.07
C LEU A 30 -43.41 -11.14 -24.72
N ASP A 31 -43.49 -12.36 -24.22
CA ASP A 31 -43.91 -12.73 -22.85
C ASP A 31 -42.69 -12.92 -21.95
N SER A 32 -41.57 -13.36 -22.53
CA SER A 32 -40.27 -13.43 -21.85
C SER A 32 -39.13 -13.12 -22.83
N LEU A 33 -38.04 -12.57 -22.31
CA LEU A 33 -36.75 -12.44 -22.98
C LEU A 33 -35.66 -12.66 -21.93
N THR A 34 -34.82 -13.67 -22.14
CA THR A 34 -33.72 -14.02 -21.23
C THR A 34 -32.44 -14.26 -22.01
N VAL A 35 -31.31 -14.00 -21.35
CA VAL A 35 -29.99 -14.37 -21.82
C VAL A 35 -29.37 -15.28 -20.75
N LEU A 36 -28.94 -16.48 -21.14
CA LEU A 36 -28.49 -17.51 -20.20
C LEU A 36 -27.35 -17.00 -19.32
N SER A 37 -27.51 -17.13 -18.00
CA SER A 37 -26.54 -16.68 -16.98
C SER A 37 -26.18 -15.19 -17.02
N GLN A 38 -27.03 -14.36 -17.63
CA GLN A 38 -26.80 -12.92 -17.77
C GLN A 38 -28.06 -12.12 -17.41
N THR A 39 -27.88 -10.84 -17.09
CA THR A 39 -28.98 -9.93 -16.71
C THR A 39 -29.11 -8.79 -17.71
N LEU A 40 -30.32 -8.56 -18.23
CA LEU A 40 -30.63 -7.43 -19.09
C LEU A 40 -30.85 -6.16 -18.25
N SER A 41 -30.42 -5.02 -18.79
CA SER A 41 -30.71 -3.69 -18.25
C SER A 41 -31.44 -2.85 -19.29
N PRO A 42 -32.68 -2.38 -19.04
CA PRO A 42 -33.49 -2.65 -17.85
C PRO A 42 -33.94 -4.12 -17.76
N ALA A 43 -34.51 -4.53 -16.63
CA ALA A 43 -35.18 -5.82 -16.52
C ALA A 43 -36.29 -5.93 -17.60
N PHE A 44 -36.51 -7.14 -18.10
CA PHE A 44 -37.44 -7.35 -19.23
C PHE A 44 -38.85 -6.83 -18.93
N SER A 45 -39.40 -6.08 -19.89
CA SER A 45 -40.79 -5.69 -19.93
C SER A 45 -41.30 -5.76 -21.37
N PRO A 46 -42.49 -6.31 -21.65
CA PRO A 46 -43.02 -6.43 -23.01
C PRO A 46 -43.10 -5.12 -23.80
N THR A 47 -43.20 -3.98 -23.10
CA THR A 47 -43.27 -2.63 -23.71
C THR A 47 -41.91 -2.00 -23.96
N VAL A 48 -40.84 -2.56 -23.41
CA VAL A 48 -39.46 -2.08 -23.60
C VAL A 48 -38.82 -2.87 -24.74
N THR A 49 -38.37 -2.16 -25.77
CA THR A 49 -37.80 -2.76 -26.99
C THR A 49 -36.29 -2.61 -27.08
N GLN A 50 -35.64 -1.95 -26.13
CA GLN A 50 -34.19 -1.76 -26.11
C GLN A 50 -33.62 -2.20 -24.77
N TYR A 51 -32.58 -3.03 -24.83
CA TYR A 51 -31.88 -3.56 -23.68
C TYR A 51 -30.38 -3.46 -23.88
N THR A 52 -29.67 -3.32 -22.77
CA THR A 52 -28.22 -3.44 -22.71
C THR A 52 -27.87 -4.71 -21.93
N LEU A 53 -26.91 -5.46 -22.45
CA LEU A 53 -26.33 -6.63 -21.83
C LEU A 53 -24.83 -6.40 -21.64
N ASN A 54 -24.39 -6.24 -20.40
CA ASN A 54 -22.96 -6.16 -20.09
C ASN A 54 -22.43 -7.58 -19.86
N ILE A 55 -21.47 -8.01 -20.67
CA ILE A 55 -20.84 -9.33 -20.56
C ILE A 55 -19.40 -9.20 -20.05
N SER A 56 -18.91 -10.24 -19.39
CA SER A 56 -17.51 -10.32 -18.97
C SER A 56 -16.56 -10.39 -20.18
N ASN A 57 -15.31 -9.98 -19.99
CA ASN A 57 -14.32 -9.94 -21.08
C ASN A 57 -14.02 -11.31 -21.69
N ASP A 58 -14.23 -12.40 -20.96
CA ASP A 58 -13.96 -13.79 -21.34
C ASP A 58 -15.19 -14.51 -21.94
N THR A 59 -16.36 -13.87 -21.97
CA THR A 59 -17.58 -14.46 -22.55
C THR A 59 -17.40 -14.66 -24.06
N GLN A 60 -17.39 -15.92 -24.52
CA GLN A 60 -17.26 -16.24 -25.95
C GLN A 60 -18.60 -16.45 -26.65
N MET A 61 -19.65 -16.79 -25.89
CA MET A 61 -20.95 -17.14 -26.44
C MET A 61 -22.07 -16.66 -25.50
N ILE A 62 -23.17 -16.20 -26.09
CA ILE A 62 -24.41 -15.94 -25.37
C ILE A 62 -25.53 -16.80 -25.95
N THR A 63 -26.52 -17.14 -25.12
CA THR A 63 -27.73 -17.84 -25.57
C THR A 63 -28.94 -16.98 -25.27
N ILE A 64 -29.64 -16.55 -26.31
CA ILE A 64 -30.86 -15.73 -26.25
C ILE A 64 -32.07 -16.66 -26.36
N ALA A 65 -32.96 -16.58 -25.36
CA ALA A 65 -34.23 -17.28 -25.34
C ALA A 65 -35.38 -16.28 -25.13
N ALA A 66 -36.52 -16.53 -25.78
CA ALA A 66 -37.69 -15.68 -25.66
C ALA A 66 -38.95 -16.49 -25.98
N THR A 67 -40.07 -16.07 -25.41
CA THR A 67 -41.39 -16.61 -25.74
C THR A 67 -42.30 -15.49 -26.22
N ALA A 68 -43.06 -15.70 -27.28
CA ALA A 68 -44.08 -14.74 -27.70
C ALA A 68 -45.28 -14.79 -26.76
N HIS A 69 -45.89 -13.62 -26.54
CA HIS A 69 -47.14 -13.54 -25.78
C HIS A 69 -48.30 -14.22 -26.52
N ASN A 70 -48.38 -14.03 -27.84
CA ASN A 70 -49.31 -14.77 -28.69
C ASN A 70 -48.65 -16.07 -29.19
N LYS A 71 -49.23 -17.23 -28.87
CA LYS A 71 -48.75 -18.56 -29.29
C LYS A 71 -48.71 -18.78 -30.81
N GLN A 72 -49.44 -17.99 -31.59
CA GLN A 72 -49.43 -18.02 -33.05
C GLN A 72 -48.40 -17.07 -33.66
N ALA A 73 -47.72 -16.24 -32.86
CA ALA A 73 -46.65 -15.40 -33.34
C ALA A 73 -45.35 -16.20 -33.52
N VAL A 74 -44.55 -15.80 -34.50
CA VAL A 74 -43.24 -16.39 -34.79
C VAL A 74 -42.16 -15.49 -34.20
N VAL A 75 -41.23 -16.07 -33.43
CA VAL A 75 -40.06 -15.37 -32.88
C VAL A 75 -38.81 -15.81 -33.63
N THR A 76 -38.01 -14.87 -34.10
CA THR A 76 -36.71 -15.10 -34.73
C THR A 76 -35.61 -14.30 -34.03
N GLY A 77 -34.35 -14.68 -34.25
CA GLY A 77 -33.19 -14.07 -33.55
C GLY A 77 -32.87 -14.72 -32.21
N LEU A 78 -33.33 -15.96 -31.99
CA LEU A 78 -33.04 -16.76 -30.81
C LEU A 78 -31.92 -17.77 -31.09
N GLY A 79 -31.29 -18.28 -30.04
CA GLY A 79 -30.25 -19.30 -30.13
C GLY A 79 -28.94 -18.85 -29.50
N SER A 80 -27.88 -19.59 -29.80
CA SER A 80 -26.53 -19.32 -29.32
C SER A 80 -25.72 -18.56 -30.36
N PHE A 81 -25.08 -17.47 -29.93
CA PHE A 81 -24.29 -16.60 -30.80
C PHE A 81 -22.88 -16.45 -30.23
N PRO A 82 -21.82 -16.60 -31.05
CA PRO A 82 -20.49 -16.19 -30.67
C PRO A 82 -20.45 -14.67 -30.50
N ILE A 83 -19.57 -14.17 -29.61
CA ILE A 83 -19.32 -12.74 -29.45
C ILE A 83 -17.90 -12.44 -29.89
N ASP A 84 -17.76 -11.89 -31.09
CA ASP A 84 -16.46 -11.63 -31.71
C ASP A 84 -15.98 -10.18 -31.54
N LYS A 85 -16.86 -9.31 -31.02
CA LYS A 85 -16.63 -7.86 -30.90
C LYS A 85 -16.85 -7.37 -29.48
N ASP A 86 -16.31 -6.20 -29.17
CA ASP A 86 -16.57 -5.53 -27.89
C ASP A 86 -17.98 -4.96 -27.81
N GLN A 87 -18.62 -4.72 -28.97
CA GLN A 87 -20.00 -4.28 -29.07
C GLN A 87 -20.70 -5.05 -30.19
N GLU A 88 -21.87 -5.59 -29.88
CA GLU A 88 -22.67 -6.35 -30.82
C GLU A 88 -24.16 -6.12 -30.57
N VAL A 89 -24.97 -6.18 -31.64
CA VAL A 89 -26.40 -5.88 -31.57
C VAL A 89 -27.18 -7.08 -32.08
N PHE A 90 -28.05 -7.62 -31.23
CA PHE A 90 -28.97 -8.70 -31.58
C PHE A 90 -30.39 -8.16 -31.67
N VAL A 91 -31.09 -8.49 -32.76
CA VAL A 91 -32.48 -8.09 -32.97
C VAL A 91 -33.36 -9.33 -32.93
N ILE A 92 -34.22 -9.40 -31.91
CA ILE A 92 -35.26 -10.40 -31.79
C ILE A 92 -36.50 -9.85 -32.47
N THR A 93 -37.03 -10.58 -33.44
CA THR A 93 -38.22 -10.17 -34.18
C THR A 93 -39.39 -11.07 -33.82
N VAL A 94 -40.48 -10.46 -33.38
CA VAL A 94 -41.75 -11.15 -33.13
C VAL A 94 -42.74 -10.72 -34.20
N ARG A 95 -43.29 -11.69 -34.93
CA ARG A 95 -44.22 -11.45 -36.02
C ARG A 95 -45.53 -12.19 -35.81
N PHE A 96 -46.64 -11.45 -35.78
CA PHE A 96 -47.99 -12.00 -35.81
C PHE A 96 -48.69 -11.61 -37.12
N GLY A 97 -48.89 -12.59 -38.00
CA GLY A 97 -49.45 -12.37 -39.34
C GLY A 97 -48.60 -11.45 -40.23
N LYS A 98 -49.25 -10.73 -41.15
CA LYS A 98 -48.55 -9.83 -42.10
C LYS A 98 -48.36 -8.40 -41.59
N LYS A 99 -49.06 -8.00 -40.53
CA LYS A 99 -49.20 -6.58 -40.14
C LYS A 99 -48.55 -6.22 -38.80
N TRP A 100 -48.32 -7.19 -37.92
CA TRP A 100 -47.83 -6.94 -36.56
C TRP A 100 -46.42 -7.50 -36.41
N THR A 101 -45.44 -6.61 -36.35
CA THR A 101 -44.03 -6.95 -36.15
C THR A 101 -43.47 -6.04 -35.07
N THR A 102 -42.87 -6.62 -34.04
CA THR A 102 -42.12 -5.88 -33.01
C THR A 102 -40.68 -6.34 -33.02
N HIS A 103 -39.76 -5.39 -32.88
CA HIS A 103 -38.33 -5.66 -32.76
C HIS A 103 -37.86 -5.33 -31.35
N TYR A 104 -37.19 -6.30 -30.72
CA TYR A 104 -36.49 -6.12 -29.46
C TYR A 104 -34.99 -6.15 -29.74
N THR A 105 -34.27 -5.13 -29.29
CA THR A 105 -32.85 -4.95 -29.54
C THR A 105 -32.08 -5.18 -28.24
N ILE A 106 -31.08 -6.05 -28.29
CA ILE A 106 -30.11 -6.25 -27.22
C ILE A 106 -28.76 -5.70 -27.69
N ASN A 107 -28.33 -4.64 -27.04
CA ASN A 107 -27.01 -4.04 -27.18
C ASN A 107 -26.06 -4.76 -26.22
N VAL A 108 -25.24 -5.66 -26.75
CA VAL A 108 -24.24 -6.40 -25.99
C VAL A 108 -22.97 -5.56 -25.93
N VAL A 109 -22.49 -5.31 -24.71
CA VAL A 109 -21.27 -4.56 -24.45
C VAL A 109 -20.33 -5.43 -23.63
N ARG A 110 -19.16 -5.71 -24.17
CA ARG A 110 -18.09 -6.44 -23.51
C ARG A 110 -17.36 -5.50 -22.55
N GLN A 111 -17.16 -5.95 -21.32
CA GLN A 111 -16.30 -5.23 -20.38
C GLN A 111 -14.84 -5.24 -20.87
N PRO A 112 -14.10 -4.13 -20.72
CA PRO A 112 -12.70 -4.09 -21.11
C PRO A 112 -11.91 -5.13 -20.33
N LYS A 113 -10.95 -5.77 -21.01
CA LYS A 113 -10.02 -6.68 -20.34
C LYS A 113 -9.21 -5.90 -19.31
N PRO A 114 -9.18 -6.32 -18.02
CA PRO A 114 -8.37 -5.65 -17.02
C PRO A 114 -6.90 -5.78 -17.40
N LEU A 115 -6.16 -4.67 -17.29
CA LEU A 115 -4.72 -4.68 -17.58
C LEU A 115 -3.99 -5.45 -16.49
N GLN A 116 -3.17 -6.42 -16.91
CA GLN A 116 -2.34 -7.22 -16.02
C GLN A 116 -0.87 -7.02 -16.34
N VAL A 117 -0.04 -6.93 -15.32
CA VAL A 117 1.41 -6.77 -15.40
C VAL A 117 2.09 -7.83 -14.56
N THR A 118 3.29 -8.26 -14.96
CA THR A 118 4.08 -9.22 -14.19
C THR A 118 5.15 -8.47 -13.39
N TYR A 119 5.20 -8.70 -12.09
CA TYR A 119 6.22 -8.14 -11.19
C TYR A 119 6.78 -9.25 -10.30
N HIS A 120 8.09 -9.52 -10.41
CA HIS A 120 8.77 -10.64 -9.71
C HIS A 120 8.04 -11.99 -9.83
N GLY A 121 7.49 -12.30 -11.01
CA GLY A 121 6.76 -13.54 -11.27
C GLY A 121 5.32 -13.57 -10.77
N GLN A 122 4.85 -12.52 -10.09
CA GLN A 122 3.44 -12.38 -9.67
C GLN A 122 2.64 -11.62 -10.74
N THR A 123 1.43 -12.09 -11.00
CA THR A 123 0.46 -11.35 -11.83
C THR A 123 -0.22 -10.29 -10.97
N LEU A 124 -0.12 -9.03 -11.40
CA LEU A 124 -0.78 -7.91 -10.77
C LEU A 124 -1.79 -7.31 -11.73
N THR A 125 -3.00 -7.05 -11.24
CA THR A 125 -4.07 -6.41 -12.00
C THR A 125 -4.14 -4.93 -11.67
N LEU A 126 -4.09 -4.07 -12.69
CA LEU A 126 -4.28 -2.64 -12.54
C LEU A 126 -5.71 -2.32 -12.10
N VAL A 127 -5.83 -1.49 -11.06
CA VAL A 127 -7.12 -0.99 -10.58
C VAL A 127 -7.21 0.50 -10.88
N ASN A 128 -8.15 0.85 -11.77
CA ASN A 128 -8.35 2.22 -12.23
C ASN A 128 -9.32 3.03 -11.34
N SER A 129 -9.23 2.84 -10.02
CA SER A 129 -10.00 3.54 -9.00
C SER A 129 -9.26 3.48 -7.66
N PHE A 130 -9.42 4.52 -6.84
CA PHE A 130 -8.92 4.58 -5.46
C PHE A 130 -10.05 4.46 -4.43
N ASP A 131 -11.25 4.03 -4.83
CA ASP A 131 -12.38 3.88 -3.93
C ASP A 131 -12.06 2.86 -2.82
N GLY A 132 -12.16 3.32 -1.56
CA GLY A 132 -11.80 2.50 -0.39
C GLY A 132 -10.30 2.26 -0.20
N VAL A 133 -9.44 2.96 -0.95
CA VAL A 133 -7.98 2.89 -0.83
C VAL A 133 -7.48 4.10 -0.04
N GLN A 134 -6.62 3.86 0.95
CA GLN A 134 -5.94 4.94 1.68
C GLN A 134 -4.84 5.53 0.79
N VAL A 135 -5.08 6.73 0.28
CA VAL A 135 -4.13 7.46 -0.57
C VAL A 135 -3.17 8.27 0.31
N PRO A 136 -1.84 8.18 0.10
CA PRO A 136 -0.89 9.04 0.82
C PRO A 136 -1.17 10.52 0.53
N THR A 137 -1.33 11.35 1.55
CA THR A 137 -1.74 12.77 1.42
C THR A 137 -0.82 13.62 0.56
N SER A 138 0.48 13.30 0.52
CA SER A 138 1.47 14.01 -0.29
C SER A 138 1.41 13.68 -1.77
N PHE A 139 0.53 12.77 -2.20
CA PHE A 139 0.41 12.32 -3.58
C PHE A 139 -0.89 12.83 -4.22
N ILE A 140 -0.78 13.37 -5.43
CA ILE A 140 -1.89 13.98 -6.15
C ILE A 140 -2.33 13.07 -7.30
N PRO A 141 -3.64 12.85 -7.53
CA PRO A 141 -4.14 12.11 -8.68
C PRO A 141 -3.61 12.63 -10.02
N THR A 142 -3.18 11.70 -10.87
CA THR A 142 -2.72 11.95 -12.23
C THR A 142 -3.04 10.75 -13.13
N THR A 143 -2.60 10.80 -14.38
CA THR A 143 -2.63 9.66 -15.29
C THR A 143 -1.23 9.30 -15.76
N THR A 144 -0.96 8.02 -15.96
CA THR A 144 0.28 7.53 -16.58
C THR A 144 -0.03 6.46 -17.61
N MET A 145 0.97 6.09 -18.41
CA MET A 145 0.86 4.96 -19.33
C MET A 145 1.46 3.72 -18.66
N ILE A 146 0.77 2.57 -18.74
CA ILE A 146 1.29 1.25 -18.38
C ILE A 146 0.99 0.32 -19.55
N GLN A 147 2.01 -0.30 -20.13
CA GLN A 147 1.85 -1.15 -21.33
C GLN A 147 0.94 -0.50 -22.41
N ASN A 148 1.15 0.78 -22.71
CA ASN A 148 0.36 1.58 -23.67
C ASN A 148 -1.13 1.77 -23.32
N THR A 149 -1.55 1.45 -22.10
CA THR A 149 -2.90 1.74 -21.59
C THR A 149 -2.83 2.90 -20.61
N SER A 150 -3.77 3.84 -20.70
CA SER A 150 -3.89 4.94 -19.75
C SER A 150 -4.38 4.40 -18.40
N ALA A 151 -3.67 4.76 -17.33
CA ALA A 151 -3.89 4.29 -15.98
C ALA A 151 -4.01 5.48 -15.02
N LEU A 152 -4.96 5.39 -14.09
CA LEU A 152 -5.09 6.26 -12.94
C LEU A 152 -3.89 6.02 -12.02
N ALA A 153 -3.22 7.10 -11.67
CA ALA A 153 -1.99 7.10 -10.91
C ALA A 153 -2.01 8.22 -9.89
N LEU A 154 -0.99 8.24 -9.03
CA LEU A 154 -0.71 9.36 -8.17
C LEU A 154 0.73 9.82 -8.39
N HIS A 155 0.96 11.13 -8.39
CA HIS A 155 2.29 11.72 -8.54
C HIS A 155 2.65 12.55 -7.31
N ASN A 156 3.92 12.49 -6.93
CA ASN A 156 4.52 13.37 -5.94
C ASN A 156 5.67 14.15 -6.60
N GLU A 157 5.54 15.48 -6.61
CA GLU A 157 6.48 16.40 -7.26
C GLU A 157 7.84 16.43 -6.54
N GLU A 158 7.86 16.37 -5.21
CA GLU A 158 9.10 16.49 -4.42
C GLU A 158 10.00 15.24 -4.59
N LEU A 159 9.40 14.06 -4.59
CA LEU A 159 10.06 12.78 -4.87
C LEU A 159 10.33 12.57 -6.35
N ASN A 160 9.62 13.28 -7.23
CA ASN A 160 9.55 13.01 -8.66
C ASN A 160 9.24 11.52 -8.95
N LYS A 161 8.16 11.01 -8.32
CA LYS A 161 7.73 9.62 -8.44
C LYS A 161 6.24 9.52 -8.73
N THR A 162 5.90 8.54 -9.55
CA THR A 162 4.53 8.17 -9.87
C THR A 162 4.25 6.77 -9.35
N ILE A 163 3.08 6.58 -8.74
CA ILE A 163 2.62 5.28 -8.23
C ILE A 163 1.25 4.92 -8.81
N CYS A 164 0.97 3.63 -8.94
CA CYS A 164 -0.33 3.10 -9.38
C CYS A 164 -0.81 2.04 -8.40
N PHE A 165 -2.12 1.85 -8.31
CA PHE A 165 -2.71 0.85 -7.43
C PHE A 165 -2.94 -0.46 -8.20
N LEU A 166 -2.32 -1.54 -7.73
CA LEU A 166 -2.40 -2.86 -8.33
C LEU A 166 -2.91 -3.86 -7.29
N LYS A 167 -3.67 -4.86 -7.72
CA LYS A 167 -4.11 -5.99 -6.89
C LYS A 167 -3.43 -7.27 -7.34
N ASP A 168 -3.02 -8.10 -6.38
CA ASP A 168 -2.60 -9.46 -6.67
C ASP A 168 -3.80 -10.38 -6.98
N GLU A 169 -3.50 -11.65 -7.27
CA GLU A 169 -4.52 -12.67 -7.57
C GLU A 169 -5.42 -13.00 -6.36
N SER A 170 -5.00 -12.69 -5.14
CA SER A 170 -5.81 -12.84 -3.92
C SER A 170 -6.77 -11.67 -3.70
N GLY A 171 -6.63 -10.60 -4.49
CA GLY A 171 -7.39 -9.35 -4.36
C GLY A 171 -6.77 -8.35 -3.38
N GLN A 172 -5.60 -8.65 -2.80
CA GLN A 172 -4.87 -7.73 -1.94
C GLN A 172 -4.23 -6.64 -2.78
N GLY A 173 -4.55 -5.38 -2.45
CA GLY A 173 -4.10 -4.20 -3.20
C GLY A 173 -2.93 -3.50 -2.54
N ALA A 174 -2.01 -3.00 -3.35
CA ALA A 174 -0.91 -2.14 -2.92
C ALA A 174 -0.54 -1.13 -4.00
N PHE A 175 0.17 -0.08 -3.59
CA PHE A 175 0.75 0.88 -4.53
C PHE A 175 2.09 0.38 -5.04
N TYR A 176 2.38 0.68 -6.30
CA TYR A 176 3.64 0.35 -6.95
C TYR A 176 4.18 1.56 -7.69
N TYR A 177 5.50 1.77 -7.63
CA TYR A 177 6.20 2.73 -8.45
C TYR A 177 6.10 2.36 -9.92
N VAL A 178 5.78 3.36 -10.75
CA VAL A 178 5.71 3.23 -12.20
C VAL A 178 6.62 4.26 -12.86
N LYS A 179 7.43 3.79 -13.80
CA LYS A 179 8.30 4.64 -14.63
C LYS A 179 8.37 4.07 -16.04
N ASP A 180 8.29 4.94 -17.04
CA ASP A 180 8.45 4.56 -18.46
C ASP A 180 7.56 3.38 -18.90
N GLY A 181 6.32 3.33 -18.40
CA GLY A 181 5.38 2.27 -18.73
C GLY A 181 5.52 0.96 -17.95
N LYS A 182 6.46 0.89 -17.01
CA LYS A 182 6.82 -0.33 -16.27
C LYS A 182 6.63 -0.17 -14.76
N VAL A 183 6.30 -1.28 -14.12
CA VAL A 183 6.27 -1.39 -12.66
C VAL A 183 7.68 -1.64 -12.17
N GLU A 184 8.20 -0.73 -11.34
CA GLU A 184 9.60 -0.74 -10.88
C GLU A 184 9.75 -1.27 -9.45
N GLY A 185 8.73 -1.12 -8.60
CA GLY A 185 8.86 -1.50 -7.19
C GLY A 185 7.59 -1.34 -6.39
N LEU A 186 7.47 -2.06 -5.28
CA LEU A 186 6.40 -1.86 -4.30
C LEU A 186 6.58 -0.52 -3.59
N PHE A 187 5.52 0.28 -3.51
CA PHE A 187 5.47 1.51 -2.72
C PHE A 187 4.84 1.21 -1.36
N ARG A 188 5.56 1.57 -0.30
CA ARG A 188 5.08 1.48 1.08
C ARG A 188 5.42 2.79 1.78
N SER A 189 4.45 3.35 2.51
CA SER A 189 4.64 4.60 3.25
C SER A 189 3.81 4.61 4.51
N ILE A 190 4.36 5.22 5.55
CA ILE A 190 3.62 5.60 6.75
C ILE A 190 3.34 7.10 6.71
N GLU A 191 2.26 7.49 7.36
CA GLU A 191 1.90 8.88 7.53
C GLU A 191 1.86 9.20 9.03
N LEU A 192 2.61 10.22 9.44
CA LEU A 192 2.69 10.69 10.82
C LEU A 192 2.61 12.21 10.82
N ASN A 193 1.64 12.78 11.54
CA ASN A 193 1.44 14.24 11.64
C ASN A 193 1.43 14.93 10.27
N ASP A 194 0.59 14.44 9.35
CA ASP A 194 0.46 14.91 7.96
C ASP A 194 1.76 14.84 7.12
N THR A 195 2.78 14.14 7.62
CA THR A 195 4.05 13.94 6.92
C THR A 195 4.15 12.49 6.43
N THR A 196 4.39 12.33 5.13
CA THR A 196 4.60 11.02 4.51
C THR A 196 6.07 10.60 4.61
N TYR A 197 6.31 9.39 5.10
CA TYR A 197 7.62 8.74 5.10
C TYR A 197 7.57 7.42 4.34
N ILE A 198 8.55 7.20 3.47
CA ILE A 198 8.63 5.99 2.64
C ILE A 198 9.36 4.90 3.41
N LEU A 199 8.78 3.70 3.40
CA LEU A 199 9.38 2.49 3.93
C LEU A 199 10.32 1.89 2.88
N VAL A 200 11.61 1.96 3.16
CA VAL A 200 12.67 1.44 2.29
C VAL A 200 13.36 0.24 2.91
N ASP A 201 13.99 -0.57 2.07
CA ASP A 201 14.74 -1.72 2.56
C ASP A 201 15.96 -1.27 3.36
N ILE A 202 16.17 -1.97 4.48
CA ILE A 202 17.30 -1.75 5.38
C ILE A 202 18.58 -2.24 4.67
N PRO A 203 19.58 -1.37 4.44
CA PRO A 203 20.82 -1.77 3.80
C PRO A 203 21.55 -2.80 4.67
N GLN A 204 22.27 -3.73 4.03
CA GLN A 204 22.96 -4.83 4.73
C GLN A 204 23.86 -4.34 5.88
N SER A 205 24.53 -3.20 5.70
CA SER A 205 25.38 -2.57 6.72
C SER A 205 24.64 -2.12 7.98
N LEU A 206 23.34 -1.90 7.92
CA LEU A 206 22.51 -1.50 9.05
C LEU A 206 21.67 -2.63 9.62
N GLN A 207 21.62 -3.81 8.99
CA GLN A 207 20.79 -4.93 9.46
C GLN A 207 21.19 -5.39 10.86
N GLN A 208 22.50 -5.46 11.13
CA GLN A 208 23.04 -5.74 12.45
C GLN A 208 23.61 -4.46 13.06
N ARG A 209 23.12 -4.11 14.24
CA ARG A 209 23.57 -2.94 14.98
C ARG A 209 23.89 -3.36 16.41
N GLN A 210 25.05 -2.93 16.89
CA GLN A 210 25.51 -3.23 18.25
C GLN A 210 24.47 -2.72 19.26
N HIS A 211 24.11 -3.55 20.24
CA HIS A 211 23.12 -3.24 21.28
C HIS A 211 21.66 -3.04 20.81
N PHE A 212 21.34 -3.42 19.57
CA PHE A 212 19.99 -3.37 19.04
C PHE A 212 19.51 -4.75 18.60
N HIS A 213 18.23 -5.01 18.79
CA HIS A 213 17.54 -6.15 18.17
C HIS A 213 16.47 -5.68 17.21
N THR A 214 16.31 -6.42 16.11
CA THR A 214 15.25 -6.17 15.14
C THR A 214 13.90 -6.59 15.71
N LYS A 215 12.87 -5.80 15.43
CA LYS A 215 11.49 -6.07 15.86
C LYS A 215 10.53 -5.58 14.79
N THR A 216 9.43 -6.30 14.60
CA THR A 216 8.30 -5.84 13.79
C THR A 216 7.23 -5.20 14.69
N PHE A 217 6.62 -4.13 14.20
CA PHE A 217 5.57 -3.40 14.91
C PHE A 217 4.53 -2.92 13.91
N THR A 218 3.38 -2.54 14.43
CA THR A 218 2.26 -2.02 13.64
C THR A 218 2.10 -0.53 13.94
N ILE A 219 2.23 0.31 12.92
CA ILE A 219 1.92 1.75 12.98
C ILE A 219 0.91 2.02 11.87
N ASN A 220 -0.24 2.63 12.21
CA ASN A 220 -1.29 2.97 11.26
C ASN A 220 -1.70 1.79 10.34
N ASN A 221 -1.88 0.61 10.96
CA ASN A 221 -2.24 -0.64 10.29
C ASN A 221 -1.21 -1.18 9.28
N GLN A 222 0.02 -0.65 9.30
CA GLN A 222 1.15 -1.15 8.52
C GLN A 222 2.16 -1.86 9.41
N THR A 223 2.59 -3.05 8.98
CA THR A 223 3.69 -3.78 9.61
C THR A 223 5.02 -3.23 9.13
N ILE A 224 5.86 -2.84 10.07
CA ILE A 224 7.14 -2.19 9.81
C ILE A 224 8.21 -2.90 10.62
N THR A 225 9.39 -3.05 10.02
CA THR A 225 10.58 -3.59 10.69
C THR A 225 11.47 -2.44 11.12
N GLY A 226 11.96 -2.51 12.35
CA GLY A 226 12.89 -1.54 12.91
C GLY A 226 13.72 -2.16 14.02
N TRP A 227 14.30 -1.33 14.87
CA TRP A 227 15.14 -1.76 15.99
C TRP A 227 14.65 -1.23 17.32
N VAL A 228 14.90 -2.01 18.37
CA VAL A 228 14.76 -1.60 19.77
C VAL A 228 16.12 -1.73 20.45
N TYR A 229 16.48 -0.75 21.27
CA TYR A 229 17.71 -0.80 22.05
C TYR A 229 17.56 -1.83 23.19
N GLN A 230 18.56 -2.69 23.38
CA GLN A 230 18.49 -3.82 24.32
C GLN A 230 18.18 -3.40 25.75
N ASP A 231 18.84 -2.32 26.21
CA ASP A 231 18.71 -1.81 27.59
C ASP A 231 17.93 -0.49 27.65
N GLY A 232 17.12 -0.22 26.61
CA GLY A 232 16.42 1.05 26.43
C GLY A 232 14.96 1.02 26.88
N ASP A 233 14.32 2.18 26.84
CA ASP A 233 12.87 2.26 27.00
C ASP A 233 12.19 1.54 25.81
N PRO A 234 11.35 0.51 26.08
CA PRO A 234 10.75 -0.32 25.05
C PRO A 234 9.70 0.41 24.20
N HIS A 235 9.34 1.66 24.54
CA HIS A 235 8.42 2.49 23.75
C HIS A 235 9.13 3.29 22.65
N TYR A 236 10.48 3.29 22.62
CA TYR A 236 11.24 3.90 21.53
C TYR A 236 11.65 2.87 20.48
N TYR A 237 11.26 3.15 19.24
CA TYR A 237 11.61 2.35 18.07
C TYR A 237 12.49 3.13 17.12
N GLN A 238 13.43 2.46 16.47
CA GLN A 238 14.22 3.05 15.41
C GLN A 238 13.78 2.52 14.05
N LEU A 239 13.41 3.43 13.15
CA LEU A 239 12.86 3.18 11.82
C LEU A 239 13.85 3.65 10.76
N TYR A 240 14.11 2.86 9.74
CA TYR A 240 14.88 3.33 8.58
C TYR A 240 13.91 3.78 7.49
N LEU A 241 13.85 5.10 7.26
CA LEU A 241 12.85 5.73 6.41
C LEU A 241 13.50 6.68 5.41
N GLU A 242 12.82 6.91 4.29
CA GLU A 242 13.15 7.93 3.30
C GLU A 242 12.10 9.06 3.35
N ASN A 243 12.54 10.31 3.43
CA ASN A 243 11.64 11.46 3.35
C ASN A 243 11.34 11.85 1.89
N LEU A 244 10.44 12.82 1.68
CA LEU A 244 10.06 13.28 0.33
C LEU A 244 11.22 13.90 -0.48
N LYS A 245 12.34 14.25 0.17
CA LYS A 245 13.57 14.74 -0.47
C LYS A 245 14.51 13.63 -0.92
N GLY A 246 14.10 12.37 -0.78
CA GLY A 246 14.92 11.20 -1.07
C GLY A 246 16.04 10.95 -0.04
N GLN A 247 15.98 11.61 1.12
CA GLN A 247 17.00 11.46 2.16
C GLN A 247 16.62 10.30 3.08
N LYS A 248 17.54 9.35 3.19
CA LYS A 248 17.40 8.16 4.04
C LYS A 248 18.06 8.40 5.39
N ALA A 249 17.34 8.08 6.46
CA ALA A 249 17.85 8.23 7.81
C ALA A 249 17.23 7.21 8.76
N ILE A 250 17.88 7.04 9.90
CA ILE A 250 17.28 6.36 11.05
C ILE A 250 16.48 7.41 11.81
N TYR A 251 15.21 7.12 12.06
CA TYR A 251 14.32 7.94 12.86
C TYR A 251 14.04 7.22 14.17
N GLN A 252 13.94 7.96 15.26
CA GLN A 252 13.42 7.47 16.53
C GLN A 252 11.93 7.83 16.60
N TYR A 253 11.11 6.81 16.84
CA TYR A 253 9.67 6.90 17.03
C TYR A 253 9.33 6.63 18.49
N ASP A 254 8.54 7.49 19.12
CA ASP A 254 7.97 7.25 20.44
C ASP A 254 6.54 6.74 20.29
N GLN A 255 6.27 5.52 20.73
CA GLN A 255 4.94 4.94 20.62
C GLN A 255 3.88 5.66 21.48
N ARG A 256 4.30 6.35 22.55
CA ARG A 256 3.36 6.92 23.53
C ARG A 256 2.67 8.16 23.01
N ASP A 257 3.40 8.99 22.26
CA ASP A 257 2.90 10.26 21.72
C ASP A 257 2.89 10.29 20.18
N HIS A 258 3.28 9.18 19.54
CA HIS A 258 3.34 9.04 18.08
C HIS A 258 4.29 10.04 17.40
N SER A 259 5.28 10.56 18.13
CA SER A 259 6.28 11.46 17.59
C SER A 259 7.38 10.73 16.84
N LEU A 260 7.91 11.38 15.81
CA LEU A 260 9.03 10.89 15.01
C LEU A 260 10.11 11.98 14.89
N GLN A 261 11.35 11.63 15.23
CA GLN A 261 12.50 12.51 15.13
C GLN A 261 13.68 11.82 14.47
N ILE A 262 14.55 12.57 13.78
CA ILE A 262 15.77 11.99 13.21
C ILE A 262 16.68 11.51 14.36
N TYR A 263 17.06 10.24 14.34
CA TYR A 263 18.02 9.69 15.30
C TYR A 263 19.43 10.08 14.87
N LYS A 264 20.11 10.84 15.73
CA LYS A 264 21.55 11.11 15.62
C LYS A 264 22.24 10.38 16.76
N ALA A 265 23.11 9.43 16.44
CA ALA A 265 23.95 8.82 17.46
C ALA A 265 24.80 9.93 18.10
N ALA A 266 24.79 10.00 19.43
CA ALA A 266 25.79 10.79 20.12
C ALA A 266 27.15 10.21 19.75
N LEU A 267 28.03 11.03 19.16
CA LEU A 267 29.45 10.69 19.03
C LEU A 267 30.00 10.66 20.45
N VAL A 268 29.93 9.49 21.10
CA VAL A 268 30.81 9.22 22.22
C VAL A 268 32.14 8.91 21.57
N ASP A 269 33.04 9.89 21.52
CA ASP A 269 34.42 9.69 21.11
C ASP A 269 35.05 8.63 22.03
N GLN A 270 34.99 7.36 21.62
CA GLN A 270 35.70 6.29 22.32
C GLN A 270 37.22 6.53 22.29
N GLU A 271 37.72 7.26 21.30
CA GLU A 271 39.14 7.65 21.21
C GLU A 271 39.57 8.59 22.36
N ASN A 272 38.68 9.45 22.84
CA ASN A 272 39.01 10.40 23.91
C ASN A 272 39.13 9.74 25.28
N HIS A 273 38.49 8.60 25.53
CA HIS A 273 38.56 7.94 26.83
C HIS A 273 39.94 7.35 27.11
N GLU A 274 40.57 6.67 26.14
CA GLU A 274 41.94 6.13 26.30
C GLU A 274 42.96 7.26 26.49
N ILE A 275 42.84 8.35 25.74
CA ILE A 275 43.71 9.54 25.89
C ILE A 275 43.52 10.17 27.27
N PHE A 276 42.28 10.31 27.75
CA PHE A 276 41.99 10.84 29.09
C PHE A 276 42.59 9.97 30.20
N TYR A 277 42.48 8.64 30.09
CA TYR A 277 43.06 7.72 31.06
C TYR A 277 44.59 7.82 31.08
N GLN A 278 45.25 7.93 29.93
CA GLN A 278 46.70 8.12 29.88
C GLN A 278 47.15 9.47 30.47
N ILE A 279 46.40 10.55 30.25
CA ILE A 279 46.68 11.86 30.86
C ILE A 279 46.56 11.78 32.39
N ILE A 280 45.50 11.15 32.91
CA ILE A 280 45.29 10.99 34.37
C ILE A 280 46.41 10.14 35.00
N ILE A 281 46.80 9.03 34.37
CA ILE A 281 47.91 8.18 34.84
C ILE A 281 49.23 8.98 34.82
N GLY A 282 49.47 9.75 33.75
CA GLY A 282 50.65 10.61 33.64
C GLY A 282 50.73 11.64 34.78
N ILE A 283 49.64 12.33 35.08
CA ILE A 283 49.56 13.29 36.18
C ILE A 283 49.81 12.60 37.53
N LEU A 284 49.22 11.42 37.75
CA LEU A 284 49.40 10.66 38.99
C LEU A 284 50.86 10.26 39.21
N ILE A 285 51.57 9.85 38.15
CA ILE A 285 53.00 9.50 38.23
C ILE A 285 53.84 10.74 38.58
N VAL A 286 53.59 11.89 37.96
CA VAL A 286 54.31 13.13 38.24
C VAL A 286 54.12 13.56 39.70
N VAL A 287 52.88 13.46 40.22
CA VAL A 287 52.58 13.75 41.63
C VAL A 287 53.33 12.79 42.56
N LEU A 288 53.34 11.49 42.27
CA LEU A 288 54.05 10.49 43.08
C LEU A 288 55.57 10.70 43.08
N VAL A 289 56.16 11.06 41.93
CA VAL A 289 57.59 11.38 41.81
C VAL A 289 57.91 12.66 42.58
N GLY A 290 57.09 13.71 42.44
CA GLY A 290 57.22 14.95 43.21
C GLY A 290 57.12 14.71 44.71
N PHE A 291 56.17 13.89 45.16
CA PHE A 291 56.01 13.52 46.55
C PHE A 291 57.20 12.71 47.08
N ARG A 292 57.73 11.78 46.28
CA ARG A 292 58.95 11.03 46.61
C ARG A 292 60.16 11.95 46.73
N TRP A 293 60.33 12.91 45.83
CA TRP A 293 61.41 13.89 45.89
C TRP A 293 61.29 14.79 47.11
N TYR A 294 60.09 15.33 47.36
CA TYR A 294 59.78 16.13 48.54
C TYR A 294 60.10 15.36 49.84
N PHE A 295 59.69 14.09 49.93
CA PHE A 295 59.95 13.26 51.10
C PHE A 295 61.45 12.95 51.29
N GLN A 296 62.20 12.73 50.19
CA GLN A 296 63.65 12.56 50.27
C GLN A 296 64.37 13.85 50.69
N HIS A 297 63.95 14.99 50.16
CA HIS A 297 64.48 16.29 50.56
C HIS A 297 64.21 16.55 52.04
N PHE A 298 62.97 16.36 52.50
CA PHE A 298 62.58 16.50 53.89
C PHE A 298 63.41 15.59 54.81
N LYS A 299 63.61 14.32 54.43
CA LYS A 299 64.48 13.39 55.18
C LYS A 299 65.93 13.90 55.28
N ARG A 300 66.50 14.41 54.18
CA ARG A 300 67.88 14.91 54.17
C ARG A 300 68.07 16.11 55.08
N VAL A 301 67.15 17.08 55.03
CA VAL A 301 67.19 18.29 55.87
C VAL A 301 67.06 17.93 57.35
N ARG A 302 66.07 17.11 57.72
CA ARG A 302 65.88 16.66 59.11
C ARG A 302 67.09 15.89 59.66
N ILE A 303 67.72 15.05 58.84
CA ILE A 303 68.94 14.32 59.25
C ILE A 303 70.13 15.27 59.44
N ALA A 304 70.26 16.30 58.61
CA ALA A 304 71.32 17.29 58.74
C ALA A 304 71.18 18.11 60.04
N GLU A 305 69.98 18.62 60.33
CA GLU A 305 69.68 19.35 61.58
C GLU A 305 69.95 18.48 62.82
N ILE A 306 69.56 17.20 62.78
CA ILE A 306 69.82 16.25 63.88
C ILE A 306 71.33 16.04 64.06
N LYS A 307 72.09 15.85 62.98
CA LYS A 307 73.55 15.65 63.05
C LYS A 307 74.26 16.89 63.61
N GLU A 308 73.83 18.07 63.20
CA GLU A 308 74.39 19.34 63.69
C GLU A 308 74.09 19.55 65.18
N TYR A 309 72.86 19.25 65.63
CA TYR A 309 72.50 19.26 67.04
C TYR A 309 73.37 18.33 67.89
N TYR A 310 73.63 17.10 67.43
CA TYR A 310 74.49 16.17 68.16
C TYR A 310 75.98 16.55 68.12
N ALA A 311 76.47 17.12 67.02
CA ALA A 311 77.85 17.60 66.91
C ALA A 311 78.11 18.78 67.86
N LEU A 312 77.21 19.77 67.90
CA LEU A 312 77.30 20.91 68.82
C LEU A 312 77.23 20.47 70.29
N ARG A 313 76.36 19.51 70.60
CA ARG A 313 76.26 18.94 71.96
C ARG A 313 77.52 18.18 72.38
N GLN A 314 78.19 17.52 71.45
CA GLN A 314 79.43 16.81 71.73
C GLN A 314 80.60 17.79 72.00
N VAL A 315 80.66 18.90 71.27
CA VAL A 315 81.63 19.98 71.51
C VAL A 315 81.38 20.67 72.85
N SER A 316 80.11 20.95 73.22
CA SER A 316 79.81 21.55 74.53
C SER A 316 80.19 20.64 75.71
N ILE A 317 80.04 19.32 75.55
CA ILE A 317 80.44 18.34 76.58
C ILE A 317 81.97 18.24 76.70
N LEU A 318 82.72 18.40 75.61
CA LEU A 318 84.18 18.41 75.61
C LEU A 318 84.75 19.67 76.28
N ASN A 319 84.20 20.85 75.95
CA ASN A 319 84.62 22.10 76.58
C ASN A 319 84.32 22.13 78.09
N GLN A 320 83.19 21.55 78.54
CA GLN A 320 82.90 21.39 79.97
C GLN A 320 83.88 20.46 80.71
N LYS A 321 84.55 19.53 80.01
CA LYS A 321 85.57 18.66 80.61
C LYS A 321 86.94 19.36 80.72
N GLU A 322 87.32 20.18 79.75
CA GLU A 322 88.56 20.98 79.81
C GLU A 322 88.55 22.01 80.94
N ASP A 323 87.43 22.70 81.18
CA ASP A 323 87.31 23.67 82.28
C ASP A 323 87.30 23.03 83.68
N SER A 324 87.19 21.70 83.79
CA SER A 324 87.13 20.99 85.08
C SER A 324 88.49 20.48 85.59
N HIS A 325 89.59 20.78 84.87
CA HIS A 325 90.94 20.32 85.18
C HIS A 325 91.97 21.40 85.58
N TYR A 326 91.51 22.60 85.93
CA TYR A 326 92.34 23.64 86.57
C TYR A 326 92.08 23.79 88.06
#